data_AF-A0A2C6KX77-F1
#
_entry.id   AF-A0A2C6KX77-F1
#
_cell.length_a   1.000
_cell.length_b   1.000
_cell.length_c   1.000
_cell.angle_alpha   90.00
_cell.angle_beta   90.00
_cell.angle_gamma   90.00
#
_symmetry.space_group_name_H-M   'P 1'
#
loop_
_entity.id
_entity.type
_entity.pdbx_description
1 polymer ?
#
loop_
_entity_poly.entity_id
_entity_poly.type
_entity_poly.pdbx_seq_one_letter_code
_entity_poly.pdbx_strand_id
1 'polypeptide(L)'
;MQKKYTDPRLCDMLLVKWMSMLGNAKAEIRIYGVESARAIITVLSHHSVDLLQRFLSEQPDVDYWEQHGQRFYPGKKGQKHATGSRRAQPSDC
;
A
#
# COMPACT_ATOMS: atom_id res chain seq x y z
N MET A 1 -6.79 -6.41 -23.10
CA MET A 1 -6.53 -4.97 -23.19
C MET A 1 -6.37 -4.39 -21.79
N GLN A 2 -5.19 -3.90 -21.42
CA GLN A 2 -4.98 -2.75 -20.51
C GLN A 2 -3.48 -2.46 -20.39
N LYS A 3 -2.99 -1.49 -21.18
CA LYS A 3 -1.73 -0.79 -20.92
C LYS A 3 -2.06 0.38 -20.00
N LYS A 4 -2.13 0.16 -18.68
CA LYS A 4 -2.51 1.23 -17.73
C LYS A 4 -1.33 2.00 -17.13
N TYR A 5 -0.08 1.58 -17.35
CA TYR A 5 1.06 2.17 -16.66
C TYR A 5 2.28 2.37 -17.58
N THR A 6 2.06 2.87 -18.80
CA THR A 6 3.15 3.10 -19.78
C THR A 6 3.75 4.50 -19.75
N ASP A 7 3.20 5.45 -18.97
CA ASP A 7 3.78 6.80 -18.85
C ASP A 7 4.41 7.01 -17.46
N PRO A 8 5.76 7.05 -17.37
CA PRO A 8 6.48 7.33 -16.12
C PRO A 8 6.05 8.64 -15.45
N ARG A 9 5.60 9.63 -16.22
CA ARG A 9 5.18 10.94 -15.70
C ARG A 9 3.93 10.86 -14.83
N LEU A 10 3.09 9.86 -15.03
CA LEU A 10 1.91 9.64 -14.21
C LEU A 10 2.29 9.23 -12.78
N CYS A 11 3.32 8.40 -12.64
CA CYS A 11 3.84 8.01 -11.33
C CYS A 11 4.39 9.25 -10.61
N ASP A 12 5.23 10.05 -11.28
CA ASP A 12 5.81 11.26 -10.68
C ASP A 12 4.75 12.26 -10.20
N MET A 13 3.74 12.55 -11.03
CA MET A 13 2.66 13.46 -10.64
C MET A 13 1.85 12.94 -9.44
N LEU A 14 1.59 11.62 -9.41
CA LEU A 14 0.89 10.98 -8.32
C LEU A 14 1.70 11.01 -7.02
N LEU A 15 3.01 10.79 -7.09
CA LEU A 15 3.90 10.89 -5.94
C LEU A 15 3.97 12.32 -5.39
N VAL A 16 4.02 13.35 -6.24
CA VAL A 16 3.97 14.76 -5.79
C VAL A 16 2.65 15.07 -5.05
N LYS A 17 1.53 14.56 -5.56
CA LYS A 17 0.22 14.69 -4.88
C LYS A 17 0.24 13.99 -3.52
N TRP A 18 0.80 12.78 -3.45
CA TRP A 18 0.89 12.01 -2.21
C TRP A 18 1.80 12.66 -1.18
N MET A 19 2.95 13.19 -1.59
CA MET A 19 3.83 13.98 -0.72
C MET A 19 3.06 15.14 -0.07
N SER A 20 2.23 15.84 -0.84
CA SER A 20 1.42 16.95 -0.34
C SER A 20 0.35 16.48 0.65
N MET A 21 -0.39 15.40 0.34
CA MET A 21 -1.44 14.87 1.22
C MET A 21 -0.88 14.33 2.54
N LEU A 22 0.21 13.56 2.47
CA LEU A 22 0.87 12.98 3.63
C LEU A 22 1.57 14.06 4.47
N GLY A 23 2.17 15.06 3.82
CA GLY A 23 2.72 16.25 4.49
C GLY A 23 1.66 17.05 5.25
N ASN A 24 0.48 17.27 4.66
CA ASN A 24 -0.65 17.93 5.33
C ASN A 24 -1.17 17.12 6.53
N ALA A 25 -1.09 15.79 6.45
CA ALA A 25 -1.40 14.90 7.56
C ALA A 25 -0.27 14.79 8.61
N LYS A 26 0.78 15.60 8.48
CA LYS A 26 1.98 15.64 9.33
C LYS A 26 2.73 14.30 9.36
N ALA A 27 2.67 13.52 8.28
CA ALA A 27 3.44 12.30 8.17
C ALA A 27 4.93 12.63 7.95
N GLU A 28 5.79 12.05 8.79
CA GLU A 28 7.24 12.14 8.67
C GLU A 28 7.75 11.03 7.77
N ILE A 29 7.74 11.28 6.46
CA ILE A 29 8.13 10.29 5.44
C ILE A 29 9.01 10.92 4.35
N ARG A 30 9.71 10.08 3.59
CA ARG A 30 10.37 10.43 2.33
C ARG A 30 9.89 9.50 1.22
N ILE A 31 9.70 10.03 0.02
CA ILE A 31 9.21 9.29 -1.14
C ILE A 31 10.24 9.40 -2.26
N TYR A 32 10.59 8.26 -2.86
CA TYR A 32 11.55 8.16 -3.96
C TYR A 32 10.92 7.37 -5.11
N GLY A 33 10.78 7.97 -6.30
CA GLY A 33 10.48 7.23 -7.51
C GLY A 33 11.71 6.40 -7.93
N VAL A 34 11.53 5.12 -8.22
CA VAL A 34 12.64 4.22 -8.60
C VAL A 34 12.50 3.63 -10.01
N GLU A 35 11.27 3.32 -10.43
CA GLU A 35 10.93 2.85 -11.77
C GLU A 35 9.60 3.50 -12.18
N SER A 36 9.23 3.40 -13.46
CA SER A 36 8.04 4.07 -14.03
C SER A 36 6.71 3.78 -13.33
N ALA A 37 6.62 2.74 -12.49
CA ALA A 37 5.44 2.39 -11.71
C ALA A 37 5.76 1.98 -10.26
N ARG A 38 6.96 2.30 -9.74
CA ARG A 38 7.38 1.91 -8.39
C ARG A 38 7.99 3.08 -7.63
N ALA A 39 7.61 3.17 -6.37
CA ALA A 39 8.17 4.12 -5.43
C ALA A 39 8.61 3.41 -4.14
N ILE A 40 9.65 3.95 -3.52
CA ILE A 40 10.09 3.58 -2.18
C ILE A 40 9.66 4.69 -1.23
N ILE A 41 8.99 4.31 -0.14
CA ILE A 41 8.61 5.23 0.93
C ILE A 41 9.38 4.86 2.18
N THR A 42 10.17 5.80 2.69
CA THR A 42 10.86 5.67 3.98
C THR A 42 10.05 6.38 5.04
N VAL A 43 9.69 5.65 6.09
CA VAL A 43 8.99 6.21 7.25
C VAL A 43 10.01 6.60 8.31
N LEU A 44 9.98 7.87 8.75
CA LEU A 44 10.93 8.41 9.71
C LEU A 44 10.42 8.32 11.16
N SER A 45 9.12 8.08 11.35
CA SER A 45 8.51 8.02 12.68
C SER A 45 7.42 6.96 12.78
N HIS A 46 7.34 6.30 13.94
CA HIS A 46 6.43 5.18 14.16
C HIS A 46 4.95 5.57 13.98
N HIS A 47 4.56 6.79 14.36
CA HIS A 47 3.19 7.29 14.19
C HIS A 47 2.77 7.39 12.71
N SER A 48 3.73 7.55 11.81
CA SER A 48 3.49 7.67 10.37
C SER A 48 3.28 6.33 9.68
N VAL A 49 3.63 5.20 10.33
CA VAL A 49 3.44 3.86 9.77
C VAL A 49 1.96 3.55 9.60
N ASP A 50 1.16 3.69 10.67
CA ASP A 50 -0.27 3.39 10.64
C ASP A 50 -1.03 4.33 9.69
N LEU A 51 -0.62 5.60 9.67
CA LEU A 51 -1.18 6.61 8.77
C LEU A 51 -0.90 6.24 7.31
N LEU A 52 0.34 5.87 6.99
CA LEU A 52 0.73 5.47 5.64
C LEU A 52 0.00 4.20 5.20
N GLN A 53 -0.12 3.19 6.06
CA GLN A 53 -0.84 1.96 5.73
C GLN A 53 -2.31 2.24 5.39
N ARG A 54 -3.00 3.06 6.21
CA ARG A 54 -4.38 3.47 5.95
C ARG A 54 -4.47 4.23 4.63
N PHE A 55 -3.61 5.23 4.43
CA PHE A 55 -3.56 6.01 3.20
C PHE A 55 -3.40 5.12 1.96
N LEU A 56 -2.41 4.22 1.94
CA LEU A 56 -2.13 3.32 0.82
C LEU A 56 -3.31 2.37 0.54
N SER A 57 -3.99 1.90 1.58
CA SER A 57 -5.14 1.02 1.43
C SER A 57 -6.35 1.66 0.75
N GLU A 58 -6.41 3.00 0.76
CA GLU A 58 -7.48 3.79 0.16
C GLU A 58 -7.13 4.31 -1.25
N GLN A 59 -5.88 4.20 -1.68
CA GLN A 59 -5.46 4.72 -2.99
C GLN A 59 -5.86 3.75 -4.11
N PRO A 60 -6.66 4.18 -5.10
CA PRO A 60 -7.08 3.33 -6.21
C PRO A 60 -5.96 2.98 -7.18
N ASP A 61 -4.89 3.79 -7.19
CA ASP A 61 -3.75 3.66 -8.10
C ASP A 61 -2.61 2.81 -7.51
N VAL A 62 -2.78 2.27 -6.30
CA VAL A 62 -1.85 1.31 -5.71
C VAL A 62 -2.25 -0.10 -6.16
N ASP A 63 -1.32 -0.84 -6.76
CA ASP A 63 -1.54 -2.27 -7.02
C ASP A 63 -1.29 -3.11 -5.77
N TYR A 64 -0.17 -2.86 -5.08
CA TYR A 64 0.22 -3.46 -3.79
C TYR A 64 1.35 -2.65 -3.14
N TRP A 65 1.66 -2.92 -1.87
CA TRP A 65 2.91 -2.48 -1.23
C TRP A 65 3.57 -3.62 -0.47
N GLU A 66 4.87 -3.50 -0.23
CA GLU A 66 5.65 -4.48 0.54
C GLU A 66 6.24 -3.83 1.78
N GLN A 67 6.09 -4.51 2.92
CA GLN A 67 6.64 -4.09 4.20
C GLN A 67 7.20 -5.31 4.92
N HIS A 68 8.46 -5.26 5.33
CA HIS A 68 9.18 -6.38 5.99
C HIS A 68 9.10 -7.71 5.22
N GLY A 69 9.16 -7.66 3.88
CA GLY A 69 9.06 -8.84 3.02
C GLY A 69 7.65 -9.42 2.86
N GLN A 70 6.65 -8.83 3.52
CA GLN A 70 5.25 -9.19 3.35
C GLN A 70 4.57 -8.23 2.37
N ARG A 71 3.79 -8.81 1.46
CA ARG A 71 2.99 -8.05 0.49
C ARG A 71 1.58 -7.78 1.03
N PHE A 72 1.13 -6.55 0.84
CA PHE A 72 -0.18 -6.06 1.22
C PHE A 72 -0.88 -5.46 0.00
N TYR A 73 -2.21 -5.56 -0.03
CA TYR A 73 -3.01 -5.09 -1.14
C TYR A 73 -4.04 -4.07 -0.65
N PRO A 74 -4.31 -3.01 -1.40
CA PRO A 74 -5.33 -2.04 -1.03
C PRO A 74 -6.70 -2.71 -1.00
N GLY A 75 -7.48 -2.36 0.03
CA GLY A 75 -8.75 -3.00 0.31
C GLY A 75 -9.82 -2.48 -0.63
N LYS A 76 -10.17 -3.24 -1.68
CA LYS A 76 -11.54 -3.17 -2.20
C LYS A 76 -12.46 -3.57 -1.05
N LYS A 77 -13.42 -2.71 -0.68
CA LYS A 77 -14.51 -3.06 0.26
C LYS A 77 -14.99 -4.50 -0.06
N GLY A 78 -14.72 -5.46 0.84
CA GLY A 78 -15.37 -6.77 0.79
C GLY A 78 -14.55 -8.05 0.66
N GLN A 79 -13.24 -8.09 0.96
CA GLN A 79 -12.60 -9.39 1.22
C GLN A 79 -12.21 -9.54 2.68
N LYS A 80 -13.10 -10.21 3.42
CA LYS A 80 -12.82 -10.77 4.73
C LYS A 80 -11.51 -11.56 4.64
N HIS A 81 -10.57 -11.27 5.52
CA HIS A 81 -9.47 -12.17 5.80
C HIS A 81 -10.05 -13.55 6.09
N ALA A 82 -9.91 -14.49 5.15
CA ALA A 82 -9.98 -15.90 5.46
C ALA A 82 -8.70 -16.21 6.25
N THR A 83 -8.72 -15.91 7.54
CA THR A 83 -7.82 -16.53 8.50
C THR A 83 -8.07 -18.02 8.41
N GLY A 84 -7.18 -18.72 7.72
CA GLY A 84 -7.10 -20.17 7.75
C GLY A 84 -6.69 -20.65 9.14
N SER A 85 -7.59 -20.52 10.12
CA SER A 85 -7.56 -21.33 11.33
C SER A 85 -7.98 -22.73 10.93
N ARG A 86 -7.00 -23.54 10.53
CA ARG A 86 -7.14 -24.99 10.44
C ARG A 86 -7.25 -25.53 11.87
N ARG A 87 -8.41 -25.35 12.52
CA ARG A 87 -8.79 -26.18 13.68
C ARG A 87 -9.18 -27.53 13.11
N ALA A 88 -8.37 -28.54 13.42
CA ALA A 88 -8.70 -29.94 13.19
C ALA A 88 -10.08 -30.24 13.77
N GLN A 89 -10.98 -30.79 12.95
CA GLN A 89 -12.21 -31.40 13.42
C GLN A 89 -11.85 -32.67 14.21
N PRO A 90 -12.50 -32.95 15.35
CA PRO A 90 -12.51 -34.28 15.90
C PRO A 90 -13.35 -35.15 14.97
N SER A 91 -12.75 -36.22 14.44
CA SER A 91 -13.49 -37.31 13.78
C SER A 91 -14.17 -38.14 14.86
N ASP A 92 -15.50 -38.21 14.79
CA ASP A 92 -16.34 -39.17 15.52
C ASP A 92 -15.92 -40.61 15.19
N CYS A 93 -15.62 -41.40 16.22
CA CYS A 93 -15.64 -42.86 16.28
C CYS A 93 -16.24 -43.27 17.62
#